data_AF-A0A9N6WUZ6-F1
#
_entry.id   AF-A0A9N6WUZ6-F1
#
_cell.length_a   1.000
_cell.length_b   1.000
_cell.length_c   1.000
_cell.angle_alpha   90.00
_cell.angle_beta   90.00
_cell.angle_gamma   90.00
#
_symmetry.space_group_name_H-M   'P 1'
#
loop_
_entity.id
_entity.type
_entity.pdbx_description
1 polymer ?
#
loop_
_entity_poly.entity_id
_entity_poly.type
_entity_poly.pdbx_seq_one_letter_code
_entity_poly.pdbx_strand_id
1 'polypeptide(L)'
;MQHPPSGLCTFHLFVKSSYEKLNVFFTQNGQIHWKNSPAKKNEAYAPTQIEQLANIATHGACILPSVFATWHMTSSATTSEQYFAGLIFGLALIALFTVSACFHWTCLCRMGKLRDAFHRGDRAMIYIFIAASYFPWVTLLPRNHSATCHDSYFTLFCDYLVILASEIGWIVWAMALGGVIYQQLFHEKYKWLETFLYIMVGFLPSLTLLHNHEIEGLYYLKAGGLCYFFGVFFFKADGRIPLAHALWHLCVAAGSATHYYAVVKYLMGPQHKIQHS
;
A
#
# COMPACT_ATOMS: atom_id res chain seq x y z
N MET A 1 -29.96 2.66 35.82
CA MET A 1 -29.29 3.09 34.58
C MET A 1 -27.81 2.80 34.74
N GLN A 2 -27.29 1.74 34.10
CA GLN A 2 -25.85 1.44 34.14
C GLN A 2 -25.16 2.40 33.18
N HIS A 3 -24.29 3.26 33.71
CA HIS A 3 -23.42 4.08 32.88
C HIS A 3 -22.52 3.16 32.03
N PRO A 4 -22.33 3.45 30.73
CA PRO A 4 -21.39 2.69 29.93
C PRO A 4 -19.99 2.78 30.57
N PRO A 5 -19.21 1.69 30.59
CA PRO A 5 -17.86 1.73 31.12
C PRO A 5 -17.05 2.79 30.37
N SER A 6 -16.24 3.56 31.11
CA SER A 6 -15.34 4.55 30.55
C SER A 6 -14.43 3.89 29.49
N GLY A 7 -14.11 4.60 28.40
CA GLY A 7 -13.34 4.03 27.27
C GLY A 7 -11.97 3.45 27.67
N LEU A 8 -11.39 3.94 28.77
CA LEU A 8 -10.17 3.39 29.37
C LEU A 8 -10.35 1.98 29.96
N CYS A 9 -11.51 1.69 30.58
CA CYS A 9 -11.84 0.37 31.10
C CYS A 9 -12.01 -0.65 29.95
N THR A 10 -12.64 -0.22 28.85
CA THR A 10 -12.82 -1.05 27.65
C THR A 10 -11.50 -1.34 26.94
N PHE A 11 -10.59 -0.37 26.83
CA PHE A 11 -9.27 -0.56 26.22
C PHE A 11 -8.37 -1.48 27.06
N HIS A 12 -8.36 -1.32 28.39
CA HIS A 12 -7.58 -2.19 29.28
C HIS A 12 -8.06 -3.65 29.21
N LEU A 13 -9.38 -3.87 29.23
CA LEU A 13 -9.97 -5.21 29.07
C LEU A 13 -9.64 -5.80 27.68
N PHE A 14 -9.61 -4.98 26.65
CA PHE A 14 -9.20 -5.38 25.31
C PHE A 14 -7.74 -5.83 25.24
N VAL A 15 -6.82 -5.07 25.83
CA VAL A 15 -5.39 -5.42 25.89
C VAL A 15 -5.19 -6.72 26.68
N LYS A 16 -5.83 -6.84 27.86
CA LYS A 16 -5.74 -8.03 28.71
C LYS A 16 -6.25 -9.28 28.00
N SER A 17 -7.42 -9.21 27.35
CA SER A 17 -7.98 -10.33 26.60
C SER A 17 -7.09 -10.76 25.42
N SER A 18 -6.42 -9.81 24.79
CA SER A 18 -5.51 -10.10 23.68
C SER A 18 -4.21 -10.76 24.15
N TYR A 19 -3.66 -10.29 25.27
CA TYR A 19 -2.48 -10.88 25.91
C TYR A 19 -2.72 -12.33 26.34
N GLU A 20 -3.85 -12.62 27.00
CA GLU A 20 -4.19 -13.98 27.44
C GLU A 20 -4.28 -14.97 26.27
N LYS A 21 -4.87 -14.55 25.13
CA LYS A 21 -4.94 -15.37 23.91
C LYS A 21 -3.57 -15.67 23.30
N LEU A 22 -2.67 -14.68 23.29
CA LEU A 22 -1.30 -14.86 22.82
C LEU A 22 -0.50 -15.79 23.75
N ASN A 23 -0.64 -15.63 25.07
CA ASN A 23 0.08 -16.44 26.05
C ASN A 23 -0.31 -17.92 25.96
N VAL A 24 -1.60 -18.23 25.79
CA VAL A 24 -2.07 -19.61 25.58
C VAL A 24 -1.50 -20.21 24.30
N PHE A 25 -1.35 -19.41 23.24
CA PHE A 25 -0.78 -19.87 21.98
C PHE A 25 0.71 -20.24 22.12
N PHE A 26 1.52 -19.37 22.73
CA PHE A 26 2.96 -19.62 22.88
C PHE A 26 3.31 -20.74 23.89
N THR A 27 2.37 -21.14 24.73
CA THR A 27 2.57 -22.17 25.76
C THR A 27 2.08 -23.56 25.36
N GLN A 28 1.42 -23.72 24.20
CA GLN A 28 0.98 -25.04 23.70
C GLN A 28 2.15 -25.81 23.05
N ASN A 29 2.62 -26.86 23.74
CA ASN A 29 3.60 -27.85 23.24
C ASN A 29 2.98 -28.88 22.28
N GLY A 30 2.49 -28.43 21.12
CA GLY A 30 1.92 -29.29 20.07
C GLY A 30 2.67 -29.19 18.73
N GLN A 31 2.46 -30.17 17.84
CA GLN A 31 2.92 -30.07 16.44
C GLN A 31 2.36 -28.78 15.81
N ILE A 32 3.25 -27.97 15.27
CA ILE A 32 2.90 -26.68 14.68
C ILE A 32 2.06 -26.90 13.41
N HIS A 33 0.82 -26.39 13.42
CA HIS A 33 -0.06 -26.42 12.25
C HIS A 33 0.17 -25.19 11.37
N TRP A 34 1.01 -25.33 10.35
CA TRP A 34 1.53 -24.21 9.54
C TRP A 34 0.56 -23.61 8.52
N LYS A 35 -0.46 -24.35 8.09
CA LYS A 35 -1.46 -23.89 7.12
C LYS A 35 -2.73 -24.73 7.17
N ASN A 36 -3.86 -24.13 6.82
CA ASN A 36 -5.11 -24.83 6.60
C ASN A 36 -5.25 -25.28 5.13
N SER A 37 -6.25 -26.13 4.86
CA SER A 37 -6.61 -26.48 3.48
C SER A 37 -7.01 -25.24 2.67
N PRO A 38 -6.74 -25.23 1.35
CA PRO A 38 -7.18 -24.14 0.47
C PRO A 38 -8.67 -23.86 0.58
N ALA A 39 -9.06 -22.60 0.37
CA ALA A 39 -10.46 -22.19 0.38
C ALA A 39 -11.28 -22.96 -0.68
N LYS A 40 -12.52 -23.31 -0.34
CA LYS A 40 -13.48 -23.84 -1.31
C LYS A 40 -13.94 -22.75 -2.28
N LYS A 41 -14.57 -23.15 -3.38
CA LYS A 41 -15.14 -22.21 -4.35
C LYS A 41 -16.13 -21.27 -3.64
N ASN A 42 -15.94 -19.96 -3.81
CA ASN A 42 -16.71 -18.88 -3.18
C ASN A 42 -16.53 -18.68 -1.66
N GLU A 43 -15.54 -19.32 -1.04
CA GLU A 43 -15.20 -19.08 0.38
C GLU A 43 -13.91 -18.26 0.51
N ALA A 44 -13.72 -17.63 1.67
CA ALA A 44 -12.44 -17.03 2.05
C ALA A 44 -11.51 -18.10 2.61
N TYR A 45 -10.21 -17.97 2.32
CA TYR A 45 -9.22 -18.78 3.03
C TYR A 45 -9.25 -18.39 4.51
N ALA A 46 -9.22 -19.37 5.40
CA ALA A 46 -9.18 -19.18 6.84
C ALA A 46 -7.76 -19.47 7.33
N PRO A 47 -6.93 -18.45 7.62
CA PRO A 47 -5.56 -18.68 8.06
C PRO A 47 -5.51 -19.25 9.48
N THR A 48 -4.47 -20.01 9.75
CA THR A 48 -4.09 -20.50 11.09
C THR A 48 -3.67 -19.35 12.01
N GLN A 49 -3.57 -19.61 13.31
CA GLN A 49 -3.07 -18.61 14.26
C GLN A 49 -1.65 -18.14 13.95
N ILE A 50 -0.80 -19.04 13.44
CA ILE A 50 0.57 -18.73 13.06
C ILE A 50 0.62 -17.85 11.82
N GLU A 51 -0.21 -18.14 10.82
CA GLU A 51 -0.34 -17.26 9.66
C GLU A 51 -0.82 -15.87 10.08
N GLN A 52 -1.80 -15.77 10.98
CA GLN A 52 -2.26 -14.47 11.49
C GLN A 52 -1.13 -13.74 12.25
N LEU A 53 -0.38 -14.43 13.11
CA LEU A 53 0.75 -13.85 13.83
C LEU A 53 1.85 -13.37 12.88
N ALA A 54 2.19 -14.18 11.87
CA ALA A 54 3.16 -13.81 10.84
C ALA A 54 2.69 -12.58 10.06
N ASN A 55 1.42 -12.53 9.67
CA ASN A 55 0.84 -11.38 8.97
C ASN A 55 0.88 -10.10 9.81
N ILE A 56 0.59 -10.19 11.12
CA ILE A 56 0.72 -9.08 12.07
C ILE A 56 2.18 -8.64 12.18
N ALA A 57 3.11 -9.59 12.32
CA ALA A 57 4.52 -9.29 12.51
C ALA A 57 5.13 -8.60 11.29
N THR A 58 4.87 -9.10 10.08
CA THR A 58 5.47 -8.56 8.86
C THR A 58 5.03 -7.13 8.57
N HIS A 59 3.74 -6.80 8.70
CA HIS A 59 3.26 -5.42 8.51
C HIS A 59 3.44 -4.55 9.75
N GLY A 60 3.26 -5.09 10.96
CA GLY A 60 3.48 -4.37 12.21
C GLY A 60 4.92 -3.86 12.34
N ALA A 61 5.91 -4.64 11.91
CA ALA A 61 7.31 -4.23 11.86
C ALA A 61 7.57 -3.04 10.93
N CYS A 62 6.70 -2.81 9.93
CA CYS A 62 6.84 -1.71 8.97
C CYS A 62 6.21 -0.38 9.45
N ILE A 63 5.46 -0.38 10.56
CA ILE A 63 4.78 0.83 11.06
C ILE A 63 5.80 1.89 11.50
N LEU A 64 6.76 1.54 12.34
CA LEU A 64 7.79 2.48 12.81
C LEU A 64 8.69 3.00 11.67
N PRO A 65 9.20 2.13 10.75
CA PRO A 65 9.87 2.60 9.54
C PRO A 65 9.03 3.56 8.70
N SER A 66 7.70 3.38 8.63
CA SER A 66 6.81 4.28 7.88
C SER A 66 6.63 5.64 8.54
N VAL A 67 6.58 5.68 9.87
CA VAL A 67 6.59 6.94 10.64
C VAL A 67 7.91 7.69 10.40
N PHE A 68 9.03 6.97 10.49
CA PHE A 68 10.35 7.53 10.18
C PHE A 68 10.43 8.03 8.74
N ALA A 69 9.98 7.24 7.76
CA ALA A 69 9.95 7.61 6.36
C ALA A 69 9.15 8.89 6.11
N THR A 70 7.98 9.02 6.76
CA THR A 70 7.12 10.21 6.68
C THR A 70 7.85 11.44 7.22
N TRP A 71 8.40 11.34 8.43
CA TRP A 71 9.19 12.42 9.04
C TRP A 71 10.41 12.79 8.19
N HIS A 72 11.12 11.81 7.64
CA HIS A 72 12.32 12.04 6.84
C HIS A 72 11.99 12.76 5.53
N MET A 73 10.93 12.35 4.82
CA MET A 73 10.50 13.02 3.59
C MET A 73 10.05 14.46 3.86
N THR A 74 9.24 14.70 4.90
CA THR A 74 8.74 16.05 5.20
C THR A 74 9.83 16.98 5.73
N SER A 75 10.80 16.45 6.49
CA SER A 75 11.95 17.23 6.97
C SER A 75 12.98 17.54 5.88
N SER A 76 13.03 16.71 4.83
CA SER A 76 13.91 16.91 3.66
C SER A 76 13.31 17.83 2.60
N ALA A 77 12.03 18.22 2.75
CA ALA A 77 11.34 19.06 1.78
C ALA A 77 11.88 20.49 1.79
N THR A 78 12.18 21.02 0.60
CA THR A 78 12.63 22.40 0.39
C THR A 78 11.55 23.29 -0.22
N THR A 79 10.43 22.70 -0.65
CA THR A 79 9.26 23.39 -1.20
C THR A 79 7.97 22.84 -0.60
N SER A 80 6.88 23.59 -0.74
CA SER A 80 5.52 23.16 -0.34
C SER A 80 5.11 21.87 -1.04
N GLU A 81 5.44 21.73 -2.32
CA GLU A 81 5.07 20.57 -3.15
C GLU A 81 5.77 19.32 -2.64
N GLN A 82 7.09 19.41 -2.36
CA GLN A 82 7.85 18.30 -1.76
C GLN A 82 7.27 17.90 -0.40
N TYR A 83 6.90 18.88 0.43
CA TYR A 83 6.32 18.62 1.75
C TYR A 83 4.99 17.87 1.64
N PHE A 84 4.04 18.36 0.83
CA PHE A 84 2.75 17.71 0.66
C PHE A 84 2.86 16.35 -0.02
N ALA A 85 3.77 16.19 -0.99
CA ALA A 85 4.01 14.90 -1.62
C ALA A 85 4.54 13.86 -0.63
N GLY A 86 5.53 14.24 0.18
CA GLY A 86 6.08 13.40 1.25
C GLY A 86 5.04 13.06 2.31
N LEU A 87 4.20 14.03 2.69
CA LEU A 87 3.15 13.85 3.70
C LEU A 87 2.07 12.88 3.22
N ILE A 88 1.55 13.04 2.00
CA ILE A 88 0.49 12.17 1.44
C ILE A 88 1.02 10.73 1.30
N PHE A 89 2.22 10.55 0.74
CA PHE A 89 2.80 9.23 0.59
C PHE A 89 3.12 8.58 1.95
N GLY A 90 3.68 9.35 2.88
CA GLY A 90 4.02 8.88 4.22
C GLY A 90 2.81 8.47 5.05
N LEU A 91 1.75 9.27 5.07
CA LEU A 91 0.51 8.92 5.76
C LEU A 91 -0.14 7.67 5.17
N ALA A 92 -0.07 7.48 3.85
CA ALA A 92 -0.55 6.26 3.21
C ALA A 92 0.28 5.03 3.59
N LEU A 93 1.61 5.14 3.73
CA LEU A 93 2.47 4.06 4.24
C LEU A 93 2.06 3.65 5.66
N ILE A 94 1.93 4.63 6.56
CA ILE A 94 1.52 4.38 7.96
C ILE A 94 0.15 3.70 7.97
N ALA A 95 -0.82 4.23 7.22
CA ALA A 95 -2.17 3.69 7.16
C ALA A 95 -2.21 2.28 6.57
N LEU A 96 -1.48 2.00 5.49
CA LEU A 96 -1.41 0.68 4.86
C LEU A 96 -1.00 -0.39 5.87
N PHE A 97 0.15 -0.19 6.53
CA PHE A 97 0.69 -1.18 7.46
C PHE A 97 -0.12 -1.28 8.75
N THR A 98 -0.63 -0.15 9.25
CA THR A 98 -1.43 -0.13 10.49
C THR A 98 -2.76 -0.82 10.29
N VAL A 99 -3.52 -0.46 9.25
CA VAL A 99 -4.85 -1.03 8.98
C VAL A 99 -4.74 -2.54 8.74
N SER A 100 -3.69 -2.97 8.02
CA SER A 100 -3.45 -4.39 7.76
C SER A 100 -3.07 -5.17 9.03
N ALA A 101 -2.15 -4.65 9.84
CA ALA A 101 -1.79 -5.28 11.12
C ALA A 101 -3.01 -5.36 12.06
N CYS A 102 -3.84 -4.31 12.12
CA CYS A 102 -5.09 -4.30 12.88
C CYS A 102 -6.10 -5.32 12.36
N PHE A 103 -6.24 -5.48 11.04
CA PHE A 103 -7.11 -6.50 10.46
C PHE A 103 -6.71 -7.91 10.94
N HIS A 104 -5.45 -8.30 10.80
CA HIS A 104 -5.00 -9.62 11.25
C HIS A 104 -5.08 -9.79 12.77
N TRP A 105 -4.83 -8.72 13.54
CA TRP A 105 -5.06 -8.72 14.97
C TRP A 105 -6.52 -9.03 15.34
N THR A 106 -7.47 -8.38 14.65
CA THR A 106 -8.90 -8.63 14.89
C THR A 106 -9.34 -10.03 14.51
N CYS A 107 -8.70 -10.65 13.50
CA CYS A 107 -8.88 -12.07 13.17
C CYS A 107 -8.38 -12.96 14.30
N LEU A 108 -7.17 -12.73 14.80
CA LEU A 108 -6.56 -13.49 15.89
C LEU A 108 -7.40 -13.39 17.19
N CYS A 109 -7.88 -12.20 17.52
CA CYS A 109 -8.71 -11.94 18.70
C CYS A 109 -10.18 -12.31 18.51
N ARG A 110 -10.61 -12.73 17.31
CA ARG A 110 -11.99 -13.12 16.94
C ARG A 110 -13.03 -12.00 17.15
N MET A 111 -12.71 -10.78 16.71
CA MET A 111 -13.56 -9.59 16.91
C MET A 111 -14.47 -9.31 15.71
N GLY A 112 -15.58 -10.05 15.56
CA GLY A 112 -16.41 -10.05 14.34
C GLY A 112 -16.70 -8.68 13.72
N LYS A 113 -17.32 -7.74 14.46
CA LYS A 113 -17.67 -6.41 13.91
C LYS A 113 -16.46 -5.59 13.47
N LEU A 114 -15.40 -5.60 14.28
CA LEU A 114 -14.19 -4.81 14.02
C LEU A 114 -13.35 -5.44 12.89
N ARG A 115 -13.35 -6.77 12.82
CA ARG A 115 -12.75 -7.55 11.74
C ARG A 115 -13.32 -7.16 10.39
N ASP A 116 -14.63 -7.09 10.26
CA ASP A 116 -15.26 -6.78 8.96
C ASP A 116 -14.93 -5.33 8.52
N ALA A 117 -14.86 -4.39 9.47
CA ALA A 117 -14.46 -3.01 9.18
C ALA A 117 -12.98 -2.92 8.74
N PHE A 118 -12.05 -3.53 9.49
CA PHE A 118 -10.64 -3.53 9.12
C PHE A 118 -10.36 -4.35 7.85
N HIS A 119 -11.13 -5.41 7.57
CA HIS A 119 -10.99 -6.16 6.32
C HIS A 119 -11.31 -5.31 5.09
N ARG A 120 -12.38 -4.51 5.19
CA ARG A 120 -12.75 -3.54 4.15
C ARG A 120 -11.71 -2.43 4.04
N GLY A 121 -11.20 -1.95 5.17
CA GLY A 121 -10.13 -0.96 5.23
C GLY A 121 -8.83 -1.45 4.58
N ASP A 122 -8.35 -2.64 4.96
CA ASP A 122 -7.11 -3.25 4.47
C ASP A 122 -7.12 -3.37 2.94
N ARG A 123 -8.22 -3.87 2.39
CA ARG A 123 -8.40 -3.99 0.93
C ARG A 123 -8.56 -2.64 0.22
N ALA A 124 -9.14 -1.64 0.87
CA ALA A 124 -9.23 -0.27 0.34
C ALA A 124 -7.88 0.44 0.35
N MET A 125 -7.05 0.19 1.37
CA MET A 125 -5.74 0.80 1.50
C MET A 125 -4.79 0.42 0.37
N ILE A 126 -4.96 -0.74 -0.28
CA ILE A 126 -4.19 -1.09 -1.48
C ILE A 126 -4.37 -0.04 -2.58
N TYR A 127 -5.62 0.37 -2.87
CA TYR A 127 -5.89 1.40 -3.89
C TYR A 127 -5.35 2.77 -3.49
N ILE A 128 -5.60 3.18 -2.24
CA ILE A 128 -5.16 4.47 -1.70
C ILE A 128 -3.63 4.57 -1.71
N PHE A 129 -2.95 3.50 -1.29
CA PHE A 129 -1.50 3.44 -1.25
C PHE A 129 -0.88 3.50 -2.65
N ILE A 130 -1.43 2.77 -3.63
CA ILE A 130 -0.96 2.87 -5.02
C ILE A 130 -1.04 4.33 -5.50
N ALA A 131 -2.19 4.99 -5.28
CA ALA A 131 -2.34 6.39 -5.69
C ALA A 131 -1.37 7.34 -4.98
N ALA A 132 -1.23 7.20 -3.66
CA ALA A 132 -0.32 8.01 -2.87
C ALA A 132 1.15 7.77 -3.24
N SER A 133 1.53 6.56 -3.64
CA SER A 133 2.91 6.23 -4.08
C SER A 133 3.28 6.88 -5.41
N TYR A 134 2.30 7.10 -6.30
CA TYR A 134 2.49 7.84 -7.55
C TYR A 134 2.51 9.36 -7.37
N PHE A 135 1.93 9.87 -6.28
CA PHE A 135 1.73 11.30 -6.09
C PHE A 135 3.04 12.12 -6.13
N PRO A 136 4.15 11.72 -5.48
CA PRO A 136 5.43 12.44 -5.62
C PRO A 136 5.95 12.48 -7.05
N TRP A 137 5.80 11.39 -7.82
CA TRP A 137 6.27 11.33 -9.20
C TRP A 137 5.46 12.23 -10.12
N VAL A 138 4.14 12.28 -9.94
CA VAL A 138 3.27 13.10 -10.79
C VAL A 138 3.38 14.59 -10.47
N THR A 139 3.67 14.94 -9.22
CA THR A 139 3.72 16.34 -8.76
C THR A 139 5.11 16.96 -8.81
N LEU A 140 6.18 16.18 -8.61
CA LEU A 140 7.54 16.71 -8.49
C LEU A 140 8.40 16.49 -9.73
N LEU A 141 8.04 15.58 -10.64
CA LEU A 141 8.82 15.44 -11.88
C LEU A 141 8.77 16.74 -12.70
N PRO A 142 9.91 17.21 -13.25
CA PRO A 142 9.95 18.41 -14.07
C PRO A 142 8.98 18.29 -15.23
N ARG A 143 8.09 19.27 -15.33
CA ARG A 143 7.26 19.45 -16.52
C ARG A 143 8.05 20.36 -17.44
N ASN A 144 8.72 19.79 -18.44
CA ASN A 144 9.27 20.58 -19.53
C ASN A 144 8.10 21.13 -20.35
N HIS A 145 7.40 22.15 -19.84
CA HIS A 145 6.63 23.07 -20.66
C HIS A 145 7.63 24.05 -21.27
N SER A 146 8.49 23.54 -22.13
CA SER A 146 9.09 24.40 -23.13
C SER A 146 7.94 24.78 -24.05
N ALA A 147 7.52 26.05 -24.03
CA ALA A 147 6.71 26.63 -25.08
C ALA A 147 7.55 26.59 -26.37
N THR A 148 7.62 25.43 -27.00
CA THR A 148 8.30 25.24 -28.29
C THR A 148 7.40 25.77 -29.38
N CYS A 149 7.94 26.66 -30.22
CA CYS A 149 7.33 27.05 -31.48
C CYS A 149 6.86 25.80 -32.26
N HIS A 150 5.57 25.80 -32.63
CA HIS A 150 4.86 24.64 -33.13
C HIS A 150 5.06 24.48 -34.64
N ASP A 151 6.02 23.65 -35.05
CA ASP A 151 6.30 23.43 -36.47
C ASP A 151 5.84 22.05 -36.99
N SER A 152 5.28 21.17 -36.14
CA SER A 152 4.78 19.85 -36.58
C SER A 152 3.56 19.32 -35.80
N TYR A 153 2.71 18.53 -36.49
CA TYR A 153 1.59 17.80 -35.89
C TYR A 153 2.02 16.77 -34.83
N PHE A 154 3.26 16.28 -34.90
CA PHE A 154 3.81 15.33 -33.93
C PHE A 154 4.12 16.01 -32.59
N THR A 155 4.65 17.23 -32.62
CA THR A 155 4.93 18.01 -31.41
C THR A 155 3.64 18.41 -30.68
N LEU A 156 2.57 18.77 -31.42
CA LEU A 156 1.24 19.02 -30.88
C LEU A 156 0.62 17.80 -30.17
N PHE A 157 0.84 16.59 -30.70
CA PHE A 157 0.41 15.35 -30.06
C PHE A 157 1.16 15.09 -28.75
N CYS A 158 2.46 15.37 -28.71
CA CYS A 158 3.28 15.23 -27.49
C CYS A 158 2.89 16.25 -26.40
N ASP A 159 2.60 17.51 -26.75
CA ASP A 159 2.13 18.50 -25.78
C ASP A 159 0.75 18.16 -25.20
N TYR A 160 -0.13 17.59 -26.03
CA TYR A 160 -1.42 17.05 -25.58
C TYR A 160 -1.23 15.90 -24.57
N LEU A 161 -0.18 15.07 -24.74
CA LEU A 161 0.18 14.02 -23.78
C LEU A 161 0.81 14.58 -22.48
N VAL A 162 1.50 15.72 -22.52
CA VAL A 162 2.06 16.40 -21.33
C VAL A 162 0.97 17.13 -20.53
N ILE A 163 -0.03 17.71 -21.20
CA ILE A 163 -1.25 18.22 -20.56
C ILE A 163 -2.06 17.04 -19.98
N LEU A 164 -2.12 15.89 -20.67
CA LEU A 164 -2.65 14.66 -20.06
C LEU A 164 -1.79 14.15 -18.88
N ALA A 165 -0.51 14.49 -18.78
CA ALA A 165 0.31 14.16 -17.60
C ALA A 165 -0.08 14.98 -16.35
N SER A 166 -0.68 16.16 -16.49
CA SER A 166 -1.42 16.80 -15.38
C SER A 166 -2.70 16.06 -15.01
N GLU A 167 -3.27 15.30 -15.95
CA GLU A 167 -4.45 14.44 -15.75
C GLU A 167 -4.11 13.06 -15.17
N ILE A 168 -2.87 12.55 -15.29
CA ILE A 168 -2.48 11.24 -14.75
C ILE A 168 -2.69 11.18 -13.24
N GLY A 169 -2.44 12.28 -12.52
CA GLY A 169 -2.74 12.38 -11.10
C GLY A 169 -4.21 12.14 -10.83
N TRP A 170 -5.10 12.84 -11.54
CA TRP A 170 -6.54 12.69 -11.41
C TRP A 170 -7.04 11.32 -11.85
N ILE A 171 -6.47 10.74 -12.91
CA ILE A 171 -6.78 9.39 -13.38
C ILE A 171 -6.41 8.36 -12.32
N VAL A 172 -5.22 8.45 -11.72
CA VAL A 172 -4.77 7.55 -10.64
C VAL A 172 -5.72 7.63 -9.44
N TRP A 173 -6.07 8.83 -8.99
CA TRP A 173 -6.99 9.02 -7.87
C TRP A 173 -8.43 8.59 -8.22
N ALA A 174 -8.88 8.81 -9.45
CA ALA A 174 -10.19 8.35 -9.92
C ALA A 174 -10.25 6.81 -10.00
N MET A 175 -9.19 6.16 -10.50
CA MET A 175 -9.05 4.70 -10.50
C MET A 175 -9.01 4.15 -9.07
N ALA A 176 -8.28 4.80 -8.16
CA ALA A 176 -8.26 4.41 -6.76
C ALA A 176 -9.63 4.57 -6.09
N LEU A 177 -10.32 5.68 -6.32
CA LEU A 177 -11.68 5.91 -5.83
C LEU A 177 -12.65 4.86 -6.39
N GLY A 178 -12.61 4.60 -7.69
CA GLY A 178 -13.41 3.56 -8.34
C GLY A 178 -13.13 2.17 -7.75
N GLY A 179 -11.86 1.86 -7.49
CA GLY A 179 -11.43 0.64 -6.81
C GLY A 179 -11.96 0.52 -5.38
N VAL A 180 -11.89 1.60 -4.59
CA VAL A 180 -12.45 1.66 -3.24
C VAL A 180 -13.98 1.48 -3.27
N ILE A 181 -14.68 2.18 -4.16
CA ILE A 181 -16.14 2.04 -4.33
C ILE A 181 -16.50 0.61 -4.69
N TYR A 182 -15.83 0.04 -5.70
CA TYR A 182 -15.99 -1.37 -6.07
C TYR A 182 -15.80 -2.28 -4.86
N GLN A 183 -14.75 -2.04 -4.08
CA GLN A 183 -14.43 -2.85 -2.92
C GLN A 183 -15.49 -2.80 -1.82
N GLN A 184 -16.12 -1.64 -1.62
CA GLN A 184 -17.20 -1.51 -0.64
C GLN A 184 -18.49 -2.18 -1.12
N LEU A 185 -18.83 -2.04 -2.40
CA LEU A 185 -20.07 -2.58 -2.99
C LEU A 185 -20.02 -4.10 -3.23
N PHE A 186 -18.88 -4.63 -3.67
CA PHE A 186 -18.72 -6.02 -4.11
C PHE A 186 -17.76 -6.83 -3.21
N HIS A 187 -17.65 -6.45 -1.95
CA HIS A 187 -16.75 -7.06 -0.96
C HIS A 187 -16.70 -8.59 -1.06
N GLU A 188 -15.50 -9.12 -1.34
CA GLU A 188 -15.18 -10.55 -1.53
C GLU A 188 -15.94 -11.33 -2.63
N LYS A 189 -16.82 -10.68 -3.40
CA LYS A 189 -17.68 -11.37 -4.38
C LYS A 189 -16.92 -11.83 -5.62
N TYR A 190 -16.07 -10.98 -6.21
CA TYR A 190 -15.32 -11.28 -7.44
C TYR A 190 -13.80 -11.13 -7.24
N LYS A 191 -13.21 -12.05 -6.47
CA LYS A 191 -11.80 -12.01 -6.03
C LYS A 191 -10.75 -11.93 -7.15
N TRP A 192 -11.06 -12.41 -8.36
CA TRP A 192 -10.16 -12.31 -9.50
C TRP A 192 -10.20 -10.91 -10.13
N LEU A 193 -11.41 -10.33 -10.27
CA LEU A 193 -11.59 -8.96 -10.76
C LEU A 193 -10.92 -7.95 -9.83
N GLU A 194 -11.05 -8.13 -8.51
CA GLU A 194 -10.35 -7.29 -7.52
C GLU A 194 -8.83 -7.26 -7.75
N THR A 195 -8.20 -8.43 -7.94
CA THR A 195 -6.76 -8.49 -8.21
C THR A 195 -6.39 -7.89 -9.56
N PHE A 196 -7.23 -8.10 -10.58
CA PHE A 196 -7.04 -7.45 -11.88
C PHE A 196 -7.07 -5.93 -11.75
N LEU A 197 -8.03 -5.37 -10.99
CA LEU A 197 -8.12 -3.93 -10.75
C LEU A 197 -6.87 -3.40 -10.01
N TYR A 198 -6.37 -4.10 -8.99
CA TYR A 198 -5.11 -3.73 -8.32
C TYR A 198 -3.94 -3.63 -9.29
N ILE A 199 -3.79 -4.62 -10.18
CA ILE A 199 -2.74 -4.62 -11.20
C ILE A 199 -2.93 -3.45 -12.16
N MET A 200 -4.16 -3.16 -12.60
CA MET A 200 -4.43 -2.05 -13.51
C MET A 200 -4.13 -0.67 -12.90
N VAL A 201 -4.57 -0.40 -11.66
CA VAL A 201 -4.26 0.86 -10.96
C VAL A 201 -2.75 1.01 -10.73
N GLY A 202 -2.04 -0.09 -10.48
CA GLY A 202 -0.59 -0.09 -10.35
C GLY A 202 0.15 0.05 -11.68
N PHE A 203 -0.33 -0.56 -12.76
CA PHE A 203 0.44 -0.71 -14.00
C PHE A 203 0.22 0.43 -15.00
N LEU A 204 -1.03 0.84 -15.23
CA LEU A 204 -1.33 1.82 -16.30
C LEU A 204 -0.64 3.18 -16.08
N PRO A 205 -0.63 3.77 -14.86
CA PRO A 205 0.10 5.01 -14.61
C PRO A 205 1.62 4.85 -14.72
N SER A 206 2.15 3.64 -14.55
CA SER A 206 3.58 3.40 -14.73
C SER A 206 4.00 3.55 -16.19
N LEU A 207 3.16 3.16 -17.15
CA LEU A 207 3.51 3.18 -18.58
C LEU A 207 3.91 4.58 -19.08
N THR A 208 3.24 5.61 -18.56
CA THR A 208 3.53 7.00 -18.92
C THR A 208 4.79 7.53 -18.24
N LEU A 209 5.03 7.16 -16.99
CA LEU A 209 6.23 7.53 -16.24
C LEU A 209 7.49 6.86 -16.82
N LEU A 210 7.38 5.62 -17.30
CA LEU A 210 8.50 4.83 -17.79
C LEU A 210 9.03 5.25 -19.17
N HIS A 211 8.33 6.14 -19.87
CA HIS A 211 8.78 6.69 -21.15
C HIS A 211 9.85 7.78 -20.99
N ASN A 212 10.00 8.35 -19.80
CA ASN A 212 10.99 9.37 -19.50
C ASN A 212 12.35 8.75 -19.14
N HIS A 213 13.13 8.35 -20.13
CA HIS A 213 14.36 7.57 -19.94
C HIS A 213 15.49 8.27 -19.15
N GLU A 214 15.39 9.58 -18.89
CA GLU A 214 16.48 10.38 -18.31
C GLU A 214 16.51 10.41 -16.77
N ILE A 215 15.57 9.74 -16.10
CA ILE A 215 15.43 9.83 -14.64
C ILE A 215 15.86 8.51 -13.97
N GLU A 216 17.05 8.51 -13.37
CA GLU A 216 17.62 7.35 -12.66
C GLU A 216 16.66 6.75 -11.62
N GLY A 217 15.82 7.58 -10.98
CA GLY A 217 14.82 7.13 -10.01
C GLY A 217 13.79 6.14 -10.56
N LEU A 218 13.54 6.12 -11.88
CA LEU A 218 12.57 5.21 -12.49
C LEU A 218 13.02 3.74 -12.43
N TYR A 219 14.33 3.46 -12.33
CA TYR A 219 14.82 2.10 -12.13
C TYR A 219 14.26 1.51 -10.82
N TYR A 220 14.31 2.29 -9.73
CA TYR A 220 13.78 1.88 -8.44
C TYR A 220 12.25 1.78 -8.44
N LEU A 221 11.57 2.66 -9.18
CA LEU A 221 10.12 2.54 -9.38
C LEU A 221 9.74 1.21 -10.05
N LYS A 222 10.46 0.81 -11.11
CA LYS A 222 10.31 -0.50 -11.78
C LYS A 222 10.61 -1.64 -10.82
N ALA A 223 11.73 -1.58 -10.10
CA ALA A 223 12.14 -2.62 -9.17
C ALA A 223 11.09 -2.84 -8.06
N GLY A 224 10.57 -1.78 -7.46
CA GLY A 224 9.49 -1.87 -6.47
C GLY A 224 8.17 -2.39 -7.09
N GLY A 225 7.86 -1.97 -8.32
CA GLY A 225 6.72 -2.50 -9.08
C GLY A 225 6.81 -4.02 -9.33
N LEU A 226 8.01 -4.52 -9.65
CA LEU A 226 8.27 -5.94 -9.79
C LEU A 226 8.12 -6.69 -8.46
N CYS A 227 8.54 -6.11 -7.33
CA CYS A 227 8.27 -6.68 -6.01
C CYS A 227 6.76 -6.86 -5.77
N TYR A 228 5.94 -5.86 -6.10
CA TYR A 228 4.47 -5.98 -5.98
C TYR A 228 3.91 -7.05 -6.91
N PHE A 229 4.33 -7.08 -8.18
CA PHE A 229 3.86 -8.07 -9.14
C PHE A 229 4.23 -9.49 -8.72
N PHE A 230 5.47 -9.70 -8.29
CA PHE A 230 5.92 -10.98 -7.73
C PHE A 230 5.13 -11.36 -6.48
N GLY A 231 4.81 -10.39 -5.62
CA GLY A 231 3.94 -10.61 -4.47
C GLY A 231 2.58 -11.21 -4.85
N VAL A 232 1.97 -10.81 -5.97
CA VAL A 232 0.62 -11.28 -6.36
C VAL A 232 0.59 -12.81 -6.49
N PHE A 233 1.70 -13.42 -6.88
CA PHE A 233 1.86 -14.88 -6.87
C PHE A 233 1.59 -15.47 -5.48
N PHE A 234 2.23 -14.93 -4.44
CA PHE A 234 2.03 -15.39 -3.06
C PHE A 234 0.62 -15.08 -2.55
N PHE A 235 0.07 -13.92 -2.88
CA PHE A 235 -1.33 -13.58 -2.56
C PHE A 235 -2.33 -14.60 -3.14
N LYS A 236 -2.07 -15.13 -4.34
CA LYS A 236 -2.89 -16.19 -4.96
C LYS A 236 -2.51 -17.61 -4.53
N ALA A 237 -1.46 -17.76 -3.73
CA ALA A 237 -1.01 -19.02 -3.17
C ALA A 237 -1.50 -19.28 -1.73
N ASP A 238 -2.38 -18.44 -1.18
CA ASP A 238 -3.01 -18.65 0.12
C ASP A 238 -3.63 -20.06 0.26
N GLY A 239 -3.30 -20.75 1.35
CA GLY A 239 -3.66 -22.15 1.62
C GLY A 239 -2.89 -23.21 0.80
N ARG A 240 -2.17 -22.81 -0.25
CA ARG A 240 -1.28 -23.70 -1.02
C ARG A 240 0.12 -23.73 -0.44
N ILE A 241 0.71 -22.57 -0.20
CA ILE A 241 2.04 -22.40 0.40
C ILE A 241 1.88 -21.96 1.86
N PRO A 242 2.59 -22.57 2.82
CA PRO A 242 2.58 -22.09 4.21
C PRO A 242 3.05 -20.63 4.29
N LEU A 243 2.35 -19.79 5.05
CA LEU A 243 2.69 -18.38 5.23
C LEU A 243 2.69 -17.54 3.93
N ALA A 244 1.99 -17.99 2.88
CA ALA A 244 1.95 -17.27 1.60
C ALA A 244 1.54 -15.80 1.75
N HIS A 245 0.52 -15.52 2.55
CA HIS A 245 0.08 -14.16 2.82
C HIS A 245 1.16 -13.30 3.51
N ALA A 246 1.95 -13.88 4.41
CA ALA A 246 3.06 -13.18 5.04
C ALA A 246 4.21 -12.93 4.05
N LEU A 247 4.45 -13.84 3.10
CA LEU A 247 5.39 -13.61 2.00
C LEU A 247 4.91 -12.50 1.06
N TRP A 248 3.60 -12.42 0.81
CA TRP A 248 2.98 -11.27 0.13
C TRP A 248 3.27 -9.96 0.87
N HIS A 249 3.07 -9.92 2.19
CA HIS A 249 3.41 -8.76 3.03
C HIS A 249 4.87 -8.34 2.91
N LEU A 250 5.80 -9.29 2.91
CA LEU A 250 7.23 -9.01 2.73
C LEU A 250 7.53 -8.41 1.36
N CYS A 251 6.86 -8.89 0.29
CA CYS A 251 6.98 -8.30 -1.04
C CYS A 251 6.44 -6.86 -1.08
N VAL A 252 5.31 -6.60 -0.40
CA VAL A 252 4.73 -5.26 -0.28
C VAL A 252 5.67 -4.32 0.48
N ALA A 253 6.26 -4.78 1.58
CA ALA A 253 7.24 -4.04 2.37
C ALA A 253 8.52 -3.73 1.58
N ALA A 254 9.05 -4.70 0.83
CA ALA A 254 10.21 -4.49 -0.03
C ALA A 254 9.92 -3.50 -1.16
N GLY A 255 8.76 -3.63 -1.81
CA GLY A 255 8.31 -2.70 -2.84
C GLY A 255 8.16 -1.28 -2.31
N SER A 256 7.53 -1.11 -1.14
CA SER A 256 7.28 0.21 -0.55
C SER A 256 8.56 0.86 -0.03
N ALA A 257 9.49 0.09 0.53
CA ALA A 257 10.81 0.57 0.92
C ALA A 257 11.61 1.05 -0.31
N THR A 258 11.53 0.31 -1.42
CA THR A 258 12.18 0.68 -2.69
C THR A 258 11.58 1.98 -3.26
N HIS A 259 10.25 2.11 -3.25
CA HIS A 259 9.57 3.34 -3.69
C HIS A 259 9.88 4.53 -2.78
N TYR A 260 9.90 4.35 -1.47
CA TYR A 260 10.35 5.36 -0.51
C TYR A 260 11.77 5.82 -0.79
N TYR A 261 12.70 4.88 -0.98
CA TYR A 261 14.10 5.19 -1.31
C TYR A 261 14.18 6.04 -2.59
N ALA A 262 13.45 5.65 -3.63
CA ALA A 262 13.41 6.37 -4.89
C ALA A 262 12.91 7.82 -4.73
N VAL A 263 11.82 8.02 -3.99
CA VAL A 263 11.26 9.36 -3.72
C VAL A 263 12.26 10.22 -2.96
N VAL A 264 12.81 9.72 -1.86
CA VAL A 264 13.78 10.47 -1.05
C VAL A 264 15.04 10.82 -1.83
N LYS A 265 15.58 9.87 -2.60
CA LYS A 265 16.87 10.07 -3.28
C LYS A 265 16.76 11.01 -4.49
N TYR A 266 15.65 10.95 -5.23
CA TYR A 266 15.54 11.60 -6.54
C TYR A 266 14.53 12.75 -6.60
N LEU A 267 13.56 12.81 -5.68
CA LEU A 267 12.49 13.83 -5.71
C LEU A 267 12.54 14.81 -4.52
N MET A 268 13.22 14.44 -3.42
CA MET A 268 13.33 15.27 -2.22
C MET A 268 14.66 16.03 -2.16
N GLY A 269 14.67 17.11 -1.38
CA GLY A 269 15.88 17.90 -1.12
C GLY A 269 16.25 18.88 -2.25
N PRO A 270 17.34 19.65 -2.06
CA PRO A 270 17.75 20.71 -2.98
C PRO A 270 18.38 20.19 -4.27
N GLN A 271 18.93 18.97 -4.28
CA GLN A 271 19.60 18.38 -5.46
C GLN A 271 18.63 18.16 -6.63
N HIS A 272 17.34 17.97 -6.35
CA HIS A 272 16.30 17.88 -7.37
C HIS A 272 16.23 19.14 -8.26
N LYS A 273 16.58 20.32 -7.74
CA LYS A 273 16.63 21.56 -8.55
C LYS A 273 17.85 21.63 -9.47
N ILE A 274 18.96 20.99 -9.10
CA ILE A 274 20.27 21.13 -9.78
C ILE A 274 20.37 20.20 -10.99
N GLN A 275 19.71 19.03 -10.97
CA GLN A 275 19.69 18.12 -12.13
C GLN A 275 18.85 18.65 -13.32
N HIS A 276 18.10 19.74 -13.12
CA HIS A 276 17.15 20.26 -14.10
C HIS A 276 17.29 21.78 -14.34
N SER A 277 18.36 22.41 -13.84
CA SER A 277 18.77 23.79 -14.14
C SER A 277 19.98 23.80 -15.08
#